data_AF-A0A7S0JUU4-F1
#
_entry.id   AF-A0A7S0JUU4-F1
#
_cell.length_a   1.000
_cell.length_b   1.000
_cell.length_c   1.000
_cell.angle_alpha   90.00
_cell.angle_beta   90.00
_cell.angle_gamma   90.00
#
_symmetry.space_group_name_H-M   'P 1'
#
loop_
_entity.id
_entity.type
_entity.pdbx_description
1 polymer ?
#
loop_
_entity_poly.entity_id
_entity_poly.type
_entity_poly.pdbx_seq_one_letter_code
_entity_poly.pdbx_strand_id
1 'polypeptide(L)'
;DNLKALFRPVAMMVPDMQLIAEVMLAAEGFEDALPLAEKTVTLYDLMVQQLSKQSHYDYGLRSLRGVLVCAGALKRDNPKHDEELIVLRAIRDMNVPKFIKEDKDLFMLLLGDLFPGMELPESEQGNLGRAIDECMRVAGLQSVPIIKQKCIELRDSKETRHCNMLVGLTLSGKTTTWKMLADARTMLAKEGVEGYSPVRIRALNPKSISMQELYGSFDIQTMDWTDGILSAVFRDFSKDERPDDKWLVLDGPGGTLWIE
;
A
#
# COMPACT_ATOMS: atom_id res chain seq x y z
N ASP A 1 -35.22 -11.07 15.91
CA ASP A 1 -35.25 -10.19 17.10
C ASP A 1 -34.83 -10.86 18.41
N ASN A 2 -35.07 -12.16 18.63
CA ASN A 2 -34.64 -12.84 19.87
C ASN A 2 -33.13 -12.75 20.17
N LEU A 3 -32.27 -12.84 19.14
CA LEU A 3 -30.82 -12.69 19.35
C LEU A 3 -30.42 -11.25 19.68
N LYS A 4 -31.07 -10.25 19.04
CA LYS A 4 -30.79 -8.83 19.26
C LYS A 4 -31.15 -8.40 20.68
N ALA A 5 -32.19 -9.00 21.28
CA ALA A 5 -32.58 -8.76 22.66
C ALA A 5 -31.52 -9.15 23.70
N LEU A 6 -30.55 -10.02 23.33
CA LEU A 6 -29.45 -10.42 24.19
C LEU A 6 -28.30 -9.41 24.22
N PHE A 7 -28.32 -8.39 23.35
CA PHE A 7 -27.23 -7.42 23.22
C PHE A 7 -27.73 -5.99 23.48
N ARG A 8 -26.85 -5.17 24.07
CA ARG A 8 -27.03 -3.72 24.13
C ARG A 8 -26.32 -3.09 22.93
N PRO A 9 -27.02 -2.37 22.05
CA PRO A 9 -26.35 -1.69 20.94
C PRO A 9 -25.49 -0.55 21.49
N VAL A 10 -24.25 -0.46 21.01
CA VAL A 10 -23.34 0.65 21.29
C VAL A 10 -23.07 1.36 19.97
N ALA A 11 -23.36 2.66 19.91
CA ALA A 11 -23.09 3.46 18.73
C ALA A 11 -21.61 3.89 18.71
N MET A 12 -20.86 3.42 17.72
CA MET A 12 -19.45 3.76 17.49
C MET A 12 -19.30 4.43 16.12
N MET A 13 -19.93 5.60 15.95
CA MET A 13 -20.12 6.21 14.63
C MET A 13 -18.98 7.15 14.21
N VAL A 14 -18.42 7.94 15.14
CA VAL A 14 -17.43 8.97 14.81
C VAL A 14 -16.28 8.92 15.82
N PRO A 15 -15.08 8.48 15.41
CA PRO A 15 -13.88 8.60 16.24
C PRO A 15 -13.33 10.02 16.20
N ASP A 16 -12.65 10.44 17.27
CA ASP A 16 -11.89 11.69 17.28
C ASP A 16 -10.53 11.47 16.59
N MET A 17 -10.45 11.82 15.30
CA MET A 17 -9.26 11.62 14.49
C MET A 17 -8.08 12.49 14.93
N GLN A 18 -8.35 13.69 15.44
CA GLN A 18 -7.32 14.66 15.82
C GLN A 18 -6.59 14.19 17.08
N LEU A 19 -7.34 13.82 18.12
CA LEU A 19 -6.75 13.31 19.36
C LEU A 19 -5.95 12.01 19.10
N ILE A 20 -6.48 11.12 18.25
CA ILE A 20 -5.76 9.90 17.88
C ILE A 20 -4.47 10.24 17.14
N ALA A 21 -4.51 11.17 16.19
CA ALA A 21 -3.33 11.55 15.42
C ALA A 21 -2.25 12.21 16.29
N GLU A 22 -2.64 13.10 17.20
CA GLU A 22 -1.72 13.75 18.16
C GLU A 22 -1.02 12.71 19.03
N VAL A 23 -1.78 11.82 19.69
CA VAL A 23 -1.21 10.80 20.58
C VAL A 23 -0.28 9.86 19.81
N MET A 24 -0.63 9.51 18.57
CA MET A 24 0.21 8.66 17.74
C MET A 24 1.52 9.36 17.33
N LEU A 25 1.46 10.61 16.88
CA LEU A 25 2.68 11.36 16.53
C LEU A 25 3.59 11.56 17.75
N ALA A 26 3.02 11.92 18.90
CA ALA A 26 3.78 12.03 20.14
C ALA A 26 4.46 10.71 20.52
N ALA A 27 3.77 9.57 20.35
CA ALA A 27 4.33 8.25 20.62
C ALA A 27 5.47 7.85 19.65
N GLU A 28 5.45 8.38 18.42
CA GLU A 28 6.50 8.18 17.40
C GLU A 28 7.69 9.14 17.57
N GLY A 29 7.64 10.05 18.56
CA GLY A 29 8.74 10.95 18.91
C GLY A 29 8.71 12.32 18.22
N PHE A 30 7.54 12.77 17.79
CA PHE A 30 7.34 14.14 17.30
C PHE A 30 7.17 15.11 18.47
N GLU A 31 7.90 16.22 18.44
CA GLU A 31 7.79 17.30 19.44
C GLU A 31 6.56 18.18 19.15
N ASP A 32 6.30 18.50 17.88
CA ASP A 32 5.20 19.35 17.44
C ASP A 32 3.94 18.54 17.04
N ALA A 33 3.61 17.51 17.83
CA ALA A 33 2.57 16.52 17.49
C ALA A 33 1.16 17.14 17.31
N LEU A 34 0.77 18.11 18.14
CA LEU A 34 -0.55 18.75 18.10
C LEU A 34 -0.79 19.55 16.80
N PRO A 35 0.05 20.54 16.41
CA PRO A 35 -0.16 21.28 15.18
C PRO A 35 -0.04 20.40 13.93
N LEU A 36 0.81 19.37 13.95
CA LEU A 36 0.93 18.40 12.86
C LEU A 36 -0.33 17.54 12.72
N ALA A 37 -0.93 17.11 13.83
CA ALA A 37 -2.18 16.35 13.83
C ALA A 37 -3.34 17.18 13.27
N GLU A 38 -3.47 18.44 13.69
CA GLU A 38 -4.49 19.38 13.19
C GLU A 38 -4.36 19.58 11.68
N LYS A 39 -3.15 19.87 11.18
CA LYS A 39 -2.88 20.00 9.73
C LYS A 39 -3.24 18.72 8.97
N THR A 40 -2.84 17.56 9.51
CA THR A 40 -3.07 16.26 8.85
C THR A 40 -4.56 15.93 8.76
N VAL A 41 -5.32 16.10 9.85
CA VAL A 41 -6.77 15.84 9.86
C VAL A 41 -7.50 16.83 8.97
N THR A 42 -7.13 18.11 9.02
CA THR A 42 -7.68 19.15 8.13
C THR A 42 -7.47 18.80 6.66
N LEU A 43 -6.28 18.33 6.29
CA LEU A 43 -6.03 17.87 4.92
C LEU A 43 -6.95 16.71 4.53
N TYR A 44 -7.13 15.73 5.40
CA TYR A 44 -8.02 14.60 5.14
C TYR A 44 -9.49 15.05 4.95
N ASP A 45 -9.96 15.99 5.76
CA ASP A 45 -11.30 16.56 5.60
C ASP A 45 -11.44 17.33 4.28
N LEU A 46 -10.42 18.10 3.88
CA LEU A 46 -10.39 18.79 2.59
C LEU A 46 -10.36 17.81 1.42
N MET A 47 -9.59 16.71 1.51
CA MET A 47 -9.58 15.66 0.50
C MET A 47 -10.96 15.03 0.31
N VAL A 48 -11.67 14.75 1.41
CA VAL A 48 -13.04 14.19 1.37
C VAL A 48 -14.02 15.15 0.72
N GLN A 49 -13.86 16.46 0.95
CA GLN A 49 -14.77 17.49 0.45
C GLN A 49 -14.50 17.89 -1.01
N GLN A 50 -13.23 17.94 -1.42
CA GLN A 50 -12.82 18.55 -2.69
C GLN A 50 -12.42 17.55 -3.77
N LEU A 51 -11.87 16.38 -3.42
CA LEU A 51 -11.47 15.39 -4.42
C LEU A 51 -12.68 14.66 -5.01
N SER A 52 -12.51 14.12 -6.20
CA SER A 52 -13.56 13.36 -6.85
C SER A 52 -13.95 12.10 -6.05
N LYS A 53 -15.23 11.72 -6.12
CA LYS A 53 -15.75 10.53 -5.41
C LYS A 53 -15.40 9.25 -6.15
N GLN A 54 -14.20 8.71 -5.90
CA GLN A 54 -13.77 7.43 -6.43
C GLN A 54 -14.07 6.28 -5.45
N SER A 55 -14.47 5.12 -5.98
CA SER A 55 -14.82 3.94 -5.16
C SER A 55 -13.63 3.31 -4.41
N HIS A 56 -12.40 3.58 -4.85
CA HIS A 56 -11.18 3.05 -4.26
C HIS A 56 -10.49 4.02 -3.29
N TYR A 57 -11.05 5.22 -3.09
CA TYR A 57 -10.51 6.18 -2.13
C TYR A 57 -10.89 5.77 -0.70
N ASP A 58 -9.89 5.75 0.17
CA ASP A 58 -10.04 5.45 1.60
C ASP A 58 -9.39 6.57 2.42
N TYR A 59 -10.25 7.38 3.03
CA TYR A 59 -9.89 8.47 3.94
C TYR A 59 -10.21 8.13 5.41
N GLY A 60 -10.52 6.86 5.70
CA GLY A 60 -10.85 6.43 7.06
C GLY A 60 -9.64 6.34 7.99
N LEU A 61 -9.91 6.03 9.26
CA LEU A 61 -8.90 5.97 10.33
C LEU A 61 -7.74 5.01 10.00
N ARG A 62 -8.02 3.92 9.27
CA ARG A 62 -7.00 2.96 8.84
C ARG A 62 -6.01 3.57 7.83
N SER A 63 -6.50 4.45 6.97
CA SER A 63 -5.66 5.20 6.02
C SER A 63 -4.78 6.18 6.77
N LEU A 64 -5.38 6.98 7.66
CA LEU A 64 -4.69 7.94 8.53
C LEU A 64 -3.62 7.27 9.40
N ARG A 65 -3.96 6.20 10.13
CA ARG A 65 -3.01 5.41 10.93
C ARG A 65 -1.80 4.95 10.11
N GLY A 66 -2.02 4.53 8.86
CA GLY A 66 -0.94 4.12 7.99
C GLY A 66 0.06 5.26 7.73
N VAL A 67 -0.44 6.47 7.49
CA VAL A 67 0.39 7.67 7.29
C VAL A 67 1.19 8.01 8.54
N LEU A 68 0.57 7.98 9.72
CA LEU A 68 1.24 8.32 10.98
C LEU A 68 2.36 7.33 11.32
N VAL A 69 2.13 6.03 11.11
CA VAL A 69 3.15 4.99 11.29
C VAL A 69 4.30 5.16 10.28
N CYS A 70 3.99 5.51 9.04
CA CYS A 70 5.01 5.80 8.02
C CYS A 70 5.84 7.04 8.38
N ALA A 71 5.21 8.11 8.87
CA ALA A 71 5.88 9.30 9.36
C ALA A 71 6.82 8.99 10.53
N GLY A 72 6.39 8.15 11.47
CA GLY A 72 7.24 7.67 12.57
C GLY A 72 8.46 6.87 12.12
N ALA A 73 8.31 6.00 11.11
CA ALA A 73 9.44 5.31 10.50
C ALA A 73 10.44 6.29 9.86
N LEU A 74 9.95 7.25 9.07
CA LEU A 74 10.79 8.29 8.46
C LEU A 74 11.50 9.17 9.50
N LYS A 75 10.85 9.48 10.63
CA LYS A 75 11.45 10.21 11.76
C LYS A 75 12.57 9.44 12.42
N ARG A 76 12.43 8.12 12.60
CA ARG A 76 13.52 7.27 13.12
C ARG A 76 14.72 7.21 12.20
N ASP A 77 14.48 7.13 10.89
CA ASP A 77 15.55 7.12 9.89
C ASP A 77 16.25 8.48 9.82
N ASN A 78 15.51 9.58 10.08
CA ASN A 78 15.99 10.96 9.96
C ASN A 78 15.64 11.82 11.20
N PRO A 79 16.25 11.59 12.38
CA PRO A 79 15.80 12.21 13.63
C PRO A 79 15.88 13.75 13.67
N LYS A 80 16.82 14.32 12.92
CA LYS A 80 17.13 15.76 12.89
C LYS A 80 16.43 16.53 11.76
N HIS A 81 15.70 15.84 10.89
CA HIS A 81 14.97 16.50 9.83
C HIS A 81 13.73 17.22 10.39
N ASP A 82 13.31 18.24 9.67
CA ASP A 82 12.09 18.99 9.96
C ASP A 82 10.88 18.04 10.04
N GLU A 83 10.17 18.08 11.16
CA GLU A 83 9.02 17.23 11.44
C GLU A 83 7.87 17.49 10.46
N GLU A 84 7.66 18.74 10.06
CA GLU A 84 6.64 19.09 9.08
C GLU A 84 6.96 18.45 7.73
N LEU A 85 8.23 18.49 7.30
CA LEU A 85 8.67 17.88 6.04
C LEU A 85 8.54 16.35 6.05
N ILE A 86 8.79 15.72 7.20
CA ILE A 86 8.62 14.26 7.36
C ILE A 86 7.15 13.87 7.21
N VAL A 87 6.24 14.57 7.89
CA VAL A 87 4.80 14.32 7.79
C VAL A 87 4.30 14.58 6.36
N LEU A 88 4.73 15.70 5.76
CA LEU A 88 4.43 16.05 4.37
C LEU A 88 4.80 14.93 3.39
N ARG A 89 6.02 14.40 3.54
CA ARG A 89 6.53 13.30 2.72
C ARG A 89 5.69 12.02 2.92
N ALA A 90 5.38 11.65 4.16
CA ALA A 90 4.57 10.48 4.46
C ALA A 90 3.17 10.57 3.85
N ILE A 91 2.51 11.73 3.99
CA ILE A 91 1.17 11.98 3.42
C ILE A 91 1.23 11.86 1.89
N ARG A 92 2.20 12.50 1.24
CA ARG A 92 2.37 12.47 -0.22
C ARG A 92 2.59 11.04 -0.72
N ASP A 93 3.59 10.36 -0.18
CA ASP A 93 4.03 9.05 -0.69
C ASP A 93 2.93 7.99 -0.53
N MET A 94 2.13 8.08 0.54
CA MET A 94 1.03 7.15 0.78
C MET A 94 -0.27 7.45 0.02
N ASN A 95 -0.49 8.68 -0.44
CA ASN A 95 -1.74 9.07 -1.08
C ASN A 95 -1.62 9.28 -2.59
N VAL A 96 -0.49 9.82 -3.08
CA VAL A 96 -0.26 10.05 -4.53
C VAL A 96 -0.47 8.80 -5.40
N PRO A 97 -0.02 7.59 -5.00
CA PRO A 97 -0.23 6.39 -5.83
C PRO A 97 -1.71 6.01 -6.03
N LYS A 98 -2.60 6.48 -5.15
CA LYS A 98 -4.03 6.16 -5.16
C LYS A 98 -4.82 7.08 -6.09
N PHE A 99 -4.36 8.31 -6.29
CA PHE A 99 -5.13 9.33 -6.99
C PHE A 99 -5.10 9.17 -8.51
N ILE A 100 -6.22 9.55 -9.13
CA ILE A 100 -6.25 9.83 -10.56
C ILE A 100 -5.41 11.08 -10.85
N LYS A 101 -5.09 11.31 -12.13
CA LYS A 101 -4.19 12.40 -12.52
C LYS A 101 -4.73 13.77 -12.08
N GLU A 102 -6.01 14.01 -12.30
CA GLU A 102 -6.68 15.28 -12.01
C GLU A 102 -6.72 15.58 -10.50
N ASP A 103 -7.06 14.57 -9.69
CA ASP A 103 -7.10 14.68 -8.23
C ASP A 103 -5.70 14.78 -7.62
N LYS A 104 -4.68 14.19 -8.26
CA LYS A 104 -3.28 14.34 -7.82
C LYS A 104 -2.85 15.80 -7.89
N ASP A 105 -3.16 16.49 -8.97
CA ASP A 105 -2.80 17.90 -9.13
C ASP A 105 -3.51 18.77 -8.09
N LEU A 106 -4.81 18.53 -7.85
CA LEU A 106 -5.58 19.21 -6.79
C LEU A 106 -5.03 18.91 -5.39
N PHE A 107 -4.67 17.66 -5.12
CA PHE A 107 -4.06 17.25 -3.86
C PHE A 107 -2.73 18.00 -3.60
N MET A 108 -1.88 18.15 -4.62
CA MET A 108 -0.62 18.90 -4.47
C MET A 108 -0.84 20.39 -4.16
N LEU A 109 -1.91 20.99 -4.69
CA LEU A 109 -2.30 22.37 -4.35
C LEU A 109 -2.75 22.47 -2.89
N LEU A 110 -3.65 21.59 -2.44
CA LEU A 110 -4.10 21.53 -1.04
C LEU A 110 -2.94 21.30 -0.08
N LEU A 111 -1.99 20.46 -0.48
CA LEU A 111 -0.79 20.18 0.29
C LEU A 111 0.09 21.44 0.42
N GLY A 112 0.26 22.19 -0.66
CA GLY A 112 1.02 23.46 -0.64
C GLY A 112 0.36 24.57 0.17
N ASP A 113 -0.98 24.62 0.19
CA ASP A 113 -1.73 25.58 0.99
C ASP A 113 -1.61 25.33 2.50
N LEU A 114 -1.58 24.06 2.93
CA LEU A 114 -1.44 23.68 4.34
C LEU A 114 0.02 23.68 4.84
N PHE A 115 0.98 23.54 3.93
CA PHE A 115 2.40 23.43 4.23
C PHE A 115 3.21 24.43 3.38
N PRO A 116 3.07 25.75 3.63
CA PRO A 116 3.65 26.79 2.79
C PRO A 116 5.17 26.81 2.88
N GLY A 117 5.84 27.01 1.74
CA GLY A 117 7.30 27.21 1.67
C GLY A 117 8.14 25.94 1.78
N MET A 118 7.52 24.75 1.82
CA MET A 118 8.25 23.48 1.80
C MET A 118 8.31 22.90 0.38
N GLU A 119 9.51 22.81 -0.17
CA GLU A 119 9.77 22.06 -1.39
C GLU A 119 10.04 20.61 -1.05
N LEU A 120 9.19 19.73 -1.58
CA LEU A 120 9.35 18.30 -1.43
C LEU A 120 10.52 17.81 -2.29
N PRO A 121 11.50 17.08 -1.73
CA PRO A 121 12.56 16.49 -2.54
C PRO A 121 11.96 15.51 -3.55
N GLU A 122 12.46 15.56 -4.78
CA GLU A 122 12.11 14.59 -5.82
C GLU A 122 12.47 13.18 -5.33
N SER A 123 11.58 12.22 -5.58
CA SER A 123 11.89 10.82 -5.28
C SER A 123 13.02 10.37 -6.20
N GLU A 124 14.21 10.13 -5.63
CA GLU A 124 15.37 9.69 -6.40
C GLU A 124 15.05 8.34 -7.06
N GLN A 125 15.00 8.35 -8.40
CA GLN A 125 14.77 7.13 -9.18
C GLN A 125 15.90 6.11 -8.98
N GLY A 126 17.09 6.57 -8.60
CA GLY A 126 18.21 5.77 -8.10
C GLY A 126 18.57 4.55 -8.94
N ASN A 127 19.12 3.53 -8.28
CA ASN A 127 19.50 2.25 -8.89
C ASN A 127 18.28 1.48 -9.43
N LEU A 128 17.13 1.62 -8.78
CA LEU A 128 15.90 0.94 -9.15
C LEU A 128 15.38 1.39 -10.51
N GLY A 129 15.40 2.69 -10.79
CA GLY A 129 14.98 3.24 -12.07
C GLY A 129 15.82 2.71 -13.22
N ARG A 130 17.15 2.64 -13.04
CA ARG A 130 18.08 2.05 -14.01
C ARG A 130 17.79 0.56 -14.25
N ALA A 131 17.60 -0.21 -13.19
CA ALA A 131 17.32 -1.64 -13.29
C ALA A 131 15.99 -1.91 -14.00
N ILE A 132 14.96 -1.11 -13.75
CA ILE A 132 13.67 -1.22 -14.44
C ILE A 132 13.82 -0.99 -15.94
N ASP A 133 14.55 0.06 -16.35
CA ASP A 133 14.77 0.35 -17.77
C ASP A 133 15.52 -0.77 -18.49
N GLU A 134 16.53 -1.36 -17.82
CA GLU A 134 17.27 -2.50 -18.36
C GLU A 134 16.40 -3.77 -18.44
N CYS A 135 15.61 -4.07 -17.41
CA CYS A 135 14.65 -5.18 -17.43
C CYS A 135 13.62 -5.03 -18.55
N MET A 136 13.10 -3.82 -18.78
CA MET A 136 12.19 -3.55 -19.90
C MET A 136 12.86 -3.80 -21.25
N ARG A 137 14.10 -3.36 -21.41
CA ARG A 137 14.89 -3.58 -22.64
C ARG A 137 15.12 -5.08 -22.91
N VAL A 138 15.50 -5.83 -21.87
CA VAL A 138 15.71 -7.29 -21.95
C VAL A 138 14.41 -8.03 -22.28
N ALA A 139 13.27 -7.57 -21.75
CA ALA A 139 11.96 -8.12 -22.05
C ALA A 139 11.42 -7.73 -23.45
N GLY A 140 12.17 -6.93 -24.22
CA GLY A 140 11.74 -6.43 -25.53
C GLY A 140 10.61 -5.39 -25.46
N LEU A 141 10.46 -4.71 -24.33
CA LEU A 141 9.46 -3.68 -24.11
C LEU A 141 10.04 -2.28 -24.33
N GLN A 142 9.20 -1.35 -24.78
CA GLN A 142 9.54 0.06 -24.83
C GLN A 142 9.56 0.64 -23.41
N SER A 143 10.66 1.31 -23.02
CA SER A 143 10.66 2.07 -21.78
C SER A 143 9.72 3.26 -21.90
N VAL A 144 8.65 3.24 -21.10
CA VAL A 144 7.67 4.33 -21.00
C VAL A 144 7.76 4.92 -19.59
N PRO A 145 7.96 6.24 -19.42
CA PRO A 145 8.15 6.87 -18.11
C PRO A 145 7.04 6.55 -17.10
N ILE A 146 5.79 6.45 -17.56
CA ILE A 146 4.65 6.16 -16.68
C ILE A 146 4.73 4.77 -16.04
N ILE A 147 5.21 3.75 -16.77
CA ILE A 147 5.33 2.40 -16.22
C ILE A 147 6.47 2.36 -15.21
N LYS A 148 7.59 3.04 -15.51
CA LYS A 148 8.71 3.20 -14.57
C LYS A 148 8.27 3.87 -13.27
N GLN A 149 7.54 4.98 -13.37
CA GLN A 149 6.97 5.66 -12.21
C GLN A 149 6.04 4.74 -11.42
N LYS A 150 5.15 4.00 -12.09
CA LYS A 150 4.23 3.06 -11.42
C LYS A 150 4.94 1.87 -10.75
N CYS A 151 6.08 1.42 -11.29
CA CYS A 151 6.91 0.42 -10.63
C CYS A 151 7.50 0.95 -9.31
N ILE A 152 7.96 2.21 -9.30
CA ILE A 152 8.49 2.86 -8.10
C ILE A 152 7.37 3.07 -7.07
N GLU A 153 6.23 3.61 -7.49
CA GLU A 153 5.06 3.78 -6.61
C GLU A 153 4.59 2.45 -6.02
N LEU A 154 4.62 1.35 -6.79
CA LEU A 154 4.30 0.01 -6.29
C LEU A 154 5.36 -0.48 -5.27
N ARG A 155 6.63 -0.15 -5.46
CA ARG A 155 7.71 -0.49 -4.52
C ARG A 155 7.47 0.19 -3.18
N ASP A 156 7.23 1.50 -3.20
CA ASP A 156 7.02 2.32 -2.00
C ASP A 156 5.73 1.89 -1.28
N SER A 157 4.66 1.60 -2.03
CA SER A 157 3.41 1.07 -1.47
C SER A 157 3.58 -0.31 -0.82
N LYS A 158 4.46 -1.16 -1.35
CA LYS A 158 4.77 -2.48 -0.77
C LYS A 158 5.59 -2.42 0.51
N GLU A 159 6.45 -1.41 0.66
CA GLU A 159 7.23 -1.20 1.89
C GLU A 159 6.31 -0.74 3.04
N THR A 160 5.29 0.05 2.74
CA THR A 160 4.33 0.53 3.75
C THR A 160 3.20 -0.45 4.05
N ARG A 161 2.80 -1.29 3.10
CA ARG A 161 1.66 -2.21 3.25
C ARG A 161 1.94 -3.58 2.63
N HIS A 162 1.59 -4.64 3.36
CA HIS A 162 1.74 -6.03 2.91
C HIS A 162 0.85 -6.38 1.72
N CYS A 163 -0.40 -5.91 1.70
CA CYS A 163 -1.37 -6.18 0.64
C CYS A 163 -1.61 -4.93 -0.21
N ASN A 164 -1.42 -5.07 -1.53
CA ASN A 164 -1.56 -3.98 -2.49
C ASN A 164 -2.51 -4.40 -3.61
N MET A 165 -3.43 -3.51 -3.98
CA MET A 165 -4.36 -3.74 -5.08
C MET A 165 -3.96 -2.89 -6.28
N LEU A 166 -3.70 -3.53 -7.42
CA LEU A 166 -3.43 -2.84 -8.67
C LEU A 166 -4.74 -2.55 -9.39
N VAL A 167 -5.21 -1.30 -9.30
CA VAL A 167 -6.47 -0.87 -9.92
C VAL A 167 -6.21 -0.31 -11.32
N GLY A 168 -7.01 -0.72 -12.29
CA GLY A 168 -6.93 -0.22 -13.66
C GLY A 168 -7.65 -1.12 -14.65
N LEU A 169 -7.91 -0.61 -15.86
CA LEU A 169 -8.58 -1.35 -16.94
C LEU A 169 -7.75 -2.55 -17.42
N THR A 170 -8.40 -3.50 -18.08
CA THR A 170 -7.66 -4.59 -18.77
C THR A 170 -6.66 -3.98 -19.76
N LEU A 171 -5.50 -4.64 -19.92
CA LEU A 171 -4.40 -4.16 -20.77
C LEU A 171 -3.76 -2.82 -20.37
N SER A 172 -4.04 -2.27 -19.18
CA SER A 172 -3.41 -1.03 -18.69
C SER A 172 -1.97 -1.19 -18.18
N GLY A 173 -1.28 -2.29 -18.50
CA GLY A 173 0.10 -2.54 -18.09
C GLY A 173 0.31 -3.05 -16.65
N LYS A 174 -0.74 -3.32 -15.87
CA LYS A 174 -0.61 -3.83 -14.47
C LYS A 174 0.32 -5.03 -14.35
N THR A 175 0.15 -6.02 -15.23
CA THR A 175 0.97 -7.23 -15.25
C THR A 175 2.43 -6.93 -15.57
N THR A 176 2.66 -5.98 -16.47
CA THR A 176 4.01 -5.51 -16.78
C THR A 176 4.63 -4.81 -15.59
N THR A 177 3.90 -3.93 -14.89
CA THR A 177 4.41 -3.18 -13.72
C THR A 177 4.95 -4.10 -12.63
N TRP A 178 4.16 -5.07 -12.15
CA TRP A 178 4.63 -5.93 -11.07
C TRP A 178 5.72 -6.92 -11.52
N LYS A 179 5.68 -7.39 -12.77
CA LYS A 179 6.75 -8.26 -13.33
C LYS A 179 8.06 -7.51 -13.44
N MET A 180 8.06 -6.32 -14.03
CA MET A 180 9.26 -5.50 -14.18
C MET A 180 9.86 -5.09 -12.82
N LEU A 181 9.00 -4.81 -11.82
CA LEU A 181 9.49 -4.55 -10.47
C LEU A 181 10.14 -5.80 -9.84
N ALA A 182 9.55 -6.98 -10.02
CA ALA A 182 10.10 -8.22 -9.50
C ALA A 182 11.45 -8.59 -10.15
N ASP A 183 11.53 -8.42 -11.47
CA ASP A 183 12.76 -8.65 -12.24
C ASP A 183 13.85 -7.65 -11.84
N ALA A 184 13.50 -6.36 -11.69
CA ALA A 184 14.42 -5.32 -11.27
C ALA A 184 14.97 -5.54 -9.85
N ARG A 185 14.11 -5.91 -8.88
CA ARG A 185 14.56 -6.29 -7.53
C ARG A 185 15.51 -7.49 -7.56
N THR A 186 15.18 -8.50 -8.37
CA THR A 186 16.03 -9.70 -8.53
C THR A 186 17.36 -9.39 -9.21
N MET A 187 17.38 -8.46 -10.17
CA MET A 187 18.61 -7.97 -10.81
C MET A 187 19.50 -7.25 -9.80
N LEU A 188 18.95 -6.30 -9.03
CA LEU A 188 19.71 -5.55 -8.02
C LEU A 188 20.23 -6.44 -6.89
N ALA A 189 19.47 -7.46 -6.50
CA ALA A 189 19.92 -8.46 -5.54
C ALA A 189 21.13 -9.26 -6.06
N LYS A 190 21.17 -9.58 -7.36
CA LYS A 190 22.33 -10.25 -7.99
C LYS A 190 23.55 -9.33 -8.12
N GLU A 191 23.33 -8.03 -8.31
CA GLU A 191 24.38 -7.02 -8.30
C GLU A 191 24.94 -6.75 -6.89
N GLY A 192 24.30 -7.27 -5.83
CA GLY A 192 24.74 -7.11 -4.44
C GLY A 192 24.38 -5.75 -3.85
N VAL A 193 23.38 -5.05 -4.41
CA VAL A 193 22.91 -3.77 -3.86
C VAL A 193 22.12 -4.04 -2.57
N GLU A 194 22.51 -3.40 -1.47
CA GLU A 194 21.82 -3.52 -0.19
C GLU A 194 20.35 -3.09 -0.28
N GLY A 195 19.47 -3.78 0.46
CA GLY A 195 18.03 -3.49 0.49
C GLY A 195 17.20 -4.19 -0.58
N TYR A 196 17.80 -5.01 -1.45
CA TYR A 196 17.09 -5.78 -2.48
C TYR A 196 17.25 -7.29 -2.30
N SER A 197 16.13 -8.00 -2.32
CA SER A 197 16.06 -9.46 -2.30
C SER A 197 15.53 -10.02 -3.62
N PRO A 198 15.93 -11.24 -4.02
CA PRO A 198 15.31 -11.95 -5.13
C PRO A 198 13.82 -12.14 -4.89
N VAL A 199 13.00 -11.99 -5.94
CA VAL A 199 11.55 -12.08 -5.82
C VAL A 199 11.05 -13.42 -6.35
N ARG A 200 10.31 -14.16 -5.53
CA ARG A 200 9.64 -15.41 -5.89
C ARG A 200 8.15 -15.20 -6.02
N ILE A 201 7.61 -15.45 -7.22
CA ILE A 201 6.22 -15.16 -7.55
C ILE A 201 5.40 -16.45 -7.63
N ARG A 202 4.22 -16.43 -7.01
CA ARG A 202 3.14 -17.39 -7.24
C ARG A 202 1.90 -16.64 -7.67
N ALA A 203 1.47 -16.85 -8.92
CA ALA A 203 0.27 -16.24 -9.45
C ALA A 203 -0.87 -17.27 -9.45
N LEU A 204 -2.06 -16.85 -9.00
CA LEU A 204 -3.27 -17.65 -8.94
C LEU A 204 -4.42 -16.83 -9.51
N ASN A 205 -5.31 -17.46 -10.28
CA ASN A 205 -6.60 -16.86 -10.62
C ASN A 205 -7.66 -17.31 -9.60
N PRO A 206 -8.08 -16.46 -8.65
CA PRO A 206 -9.01 -16.85 -7.58
C PRO A 206 -10.39 -17.28 -8.10
N LYS A 207 -10.79 -16.86 -9.31
CA LYS A 207 -12.07 -17.23 -9.93
C LYS A 207 -12.02 -18.50 -10.77
N SER A 208 -10.82 -19.05 -11.01
CA SER A 208 -10.68 -20.31 -11.75
C SER A 208 -11.02 -21.55 -10.92
N ILE A 209 -11.17 -21.37 -9.60
CA ILE A 209 -11.43 -22.43 -8.62
C ILE A 209 -12.60 -22.03 -7.72
N SER A 210 -13.17 -23.02 -7.03
CA SER A 210 -14.23 -22.77 -6.05
C SER A 210 -13.68 -22.11 -4.77
N MET A 211 -14.58 -21.48 -4.00
CA MET A 211 -14.24 -20.88 -2.70
C MET A 211 -13.64 -21.89 -1.72
N GLN A 212 -14.17 -23.12 -1.74
CA GLN A 212 -13.70 -24.22 -0.89
C GLN A 212 -12.30 -24.67 -1.30
N GLU A 213 -11.99 -24.74 -2.60
CA GLU A 213 -10.65 -25.07 -3.08
C GLU A 213 -9.65 -23.93 -2.87
N LEU A 214 -10.11 -22.67 -2.87
CA LEU A 214 -9.26 -21.50 -2.63
C LEU A 214 -8.81 -21.44 -1.16
N TYR A 215 -9.77 -21.45 -0.23
CA TYR A 215 -9.53 -21.24 1.20
C TYR A 215 -9.36 -22.52 2.01
N GLY A 216 -9.99 -23.60 1.55
CA GLY A 216 -10.19 -24.82 2.30
C GLY A 216 -11.65 -24.96 2.72
N SER A 217 -12.01 -26.17 3.12
CA SER A 217 -13.33 -26.47 3.66
C SER A 217 -13.22 -27.46 4.81
N PHE A 218 -14.10 -27.28 5.79
CA PHE A 218 -14.31 -28.24 6.85
C PHE A 218 -15.50 -29.12 6.49
N ASP A 219 -15.29 -30.42 6.45
CA ASP A 219 -16.38 -31.38 6.24
C ASP A 219 -16.98 -31.78 7.58
N ILE A 220 -18.26 -31.44 7.77
CA ILE A 220 -19.00 -31.67 9.02
C ILE A 220 -19.26 -33.17 9.25
N GLN A 221 -19.31 -33.98 8.19
CA GLN A 221 -19.59 -35.41 8.30
C GLN A 221 -18.34 -36.19 8.74
N THR A 222 -17.19 -35.88 8.15
CA THR A 222 -15.92 -36.53 8.46
C THR A 222 -15.19 -35.88 9.63
N MET A 223 -15.56 -34.63 9.97
CA MET A 223 -14.85 -33.77 10.91
C MET A 223 -13.40 -33.45 10.48
N ASP A 224 -13.12 -33.56 9.18
CA ASP A 224 -11.80 -33.32 8.62
C ASP A 224 -11.70 -31.95 7.93
N TRP A 225 -10.53 -31.33 8.05
CA TRP A 225 -10.18 -30.11 7.35
C TRP A 225 -9.42 -30.41 6.06
N THR A 226 -9.91 -29.88 4.93
CA THR A 226 -9.19 -29.90 3.66
C THR A 226 -8.59 -28.53 3.40
N ASP A 227 -7.27 -28.49 3.21
CA ASP A 227 -6.56 -27.24 2.91
C ASP A 227 -6.85 -26.74 1.49
N GLY A 228 -7.11 -25.44 1.38
CA GLY A 228 -7.19 -24.76 0.09
C GLY A 228 -5.83 -24.41 -0.50
N ILE A 229 -5.82 -24.09 -1.79
CA ILE A 229 -4.63 -23.72 -2.56
C ILE A 229 -3.96 -22.47 -1.97
N LEU A 230 -4.75 -21.47 -1.56
CA LEU A 230 -4.20 -20.25 -0.96
C LEU A 230 -3.45 -20.58 0.33
N SER A 231 -4.09 -21.35 1.21
CA SER A 231 -3.54 -21.81 2.49
C SER A 231 -2.28 -22.65 2.31
N ALA A 232 -2.26 -23.54 1.29
CA ALA A 232 -1.09 -24.33 0.94
C ALA A 232 0.08 -23.46 0.46
N VAL A 233 -0.17 -22.48 -0.43
CA VAL A 233 0.87 -21.57 -0.92
C VAL A 233 1.44 -20.70 0.19
N PHE A 234 0.59 -20.17 1.09
CA PHE A 234 1.06 -19.44 2.27
C PHE A 234 1.92 -20.33 3.17
N ARG A 235 1.52 -21.58 3.41
CA ARG A 235 2.30 -22.52 4.21
C ARG A 235 3.66 -22.81 3.59
N ASP A 236 3.73 -22.99 2.26
CA ASP A 236 4.99 -23.20 1.54
C ASP A 236 5.90 -21.97 1.64
N PHE A 237 5.32 -20.77 1.51
CA PHE A 237 6.07 -19.53 1.69
C PHE A 237 6.57 -19.33 3.13
N SER A 238 5.80 -19.71 4.14
CA SER A 238 6.22 -19.61 5.54
C SER A 238 7.28 -20.64 5.94
N LYS A 239 7.30 -21.82 5.31
CA LYS A 239 8.31 -22.87 5.56
C LYS A 239 9.66 -22.59 4.90
N ASP A 240 9.66 -21.80 3.83
CA ASP A 240 10.88 -21.48 3.10
C ASP A 240 11.69 -20.45 3.89
N GLU A 241 12.88 -20.81 4.37
CA GLU A 241 13.73 -19.91 5.19
C GLU A 241 14.64 -18.99 4.35
N ARG A 242 14.56 -19.06 3.00
CA ARG A 242 15.37 -18.21 2.13
C ARG A 242 15.01 -16.73 2.31
N PRO A 243 16.00 -15.81 2.22
CA PRO A 243 15.79 -14.36 2.32
C PRO A 243 15.19 -13.77 1.02
N ASP A 244 14.29 -14.52 0.37
CA ASP A 244 13.61 -14.13 -0.87
C ASP A 244 12.31 -13.40 -0.54
N ASP A 245 11.99 -12.37 -1.33
CA ASP A 245 10.70 -11.70 -1.29
C ASP A 245 9.63 -12.58 -1.96
N LYS A 246 8.68 -13.08 -1.18
CA LYS A 246 7.65 -14.00 -1.67
C LYS A 246 6.37 -13.26 -2.00
N TRP A 247 5.99 -13.25 -3.27
CA TRP A 247 4.83 -12.52 -3.76
C TRP A 247 3.74 -13.51 -4.20
N LEU A 248 2.58 -13.39 -3.56
CA LEU A 248 1.36 -14.05 -3.98
C LEU A 248 0.53 -13.06 -4.80
N VAL A 249 0.34 -13.35 -6.08
CA VAL A 249 -0.41 -12.49 -7.01
C VAL A 249 -1.74 -13.16 -7.31
N LEU A 250 -2.83 -12.49 -6.96
CA LEU A 250 -4.18 -12.93 -7.28
C LEU A 250 -4.64 -12.24 -8.58
N ASP A 251 -4.36 -12.87 -9.72
CA ASP A 251 -4.64 -12.35 -11.05
C ASP A 251 -6.03 -12.82 -11.51
N GLY A 252 -7.04 -12.06 -11.11
CA GLY A 252 -8.43 -12.31 -11.46
C GLY A 252 -9.34 -11.15 -11.10
N PRO A 253 -10.61 -11.19 -11.52
CA PRO A 253 -11.56 -10.14 -11.19
C PRO A 253 -11.84 -10.12 -9.69
N GLY A 254 -11.74 -8.93 -9.09
CA GLY A 254 -12.13 -8.70 -7.71
C GLY A 254 -13.59 -9.05 -7.48
N GLY A 255 -13.87 -9.82 -6.43
CA GLY A 255 -15.22 -10.17 -6.01
C GLY A 255 -15.32 -10.14 -4.49
N THR A 256 -16.38 -9.55 -3.96
CA THR A 256 -16.60 -9.43 -2.50
C THR A 256 -16.53 -10.79 -1.80
N LEU A 257 -17.18 -11.80 -2.39
CA LEU A 257 -17.24 -13.17 -1.87
C LEU A 257 -15.90 -13.81 -1.52
N TRP A 258 -14.81 -13.48 -2.23
CA TRP A 258 -13.51 -14.09 -1.98
C TRP A 258 -12.50 -13.10 -1.40
N ILE A 259 -12.75 -11.79 -1.45
CA ILE A 259 -11.82 -10.79 -0.89
C ILE A 259 -12.13 -10.52 0.58
N GLU A 260 -13.41 -10.56 0.97
CA GLU A 260 -13.89 -10.37 2.34
C GLU A 260 -13.79 -11.66 3.17
#